data_AF-A0A6B0VNF8-F1
#
_entry.id   AF-A0A6B0VNF8-F1
#
_cell.length_a   1.000
_cell.length_b   1.000
_cell.length_c   1.000
_cell.angle_alpha   90.00
_cell.angle_beta   90.00
_cell.angle_gamma   90.00
#
_symmetry.space_group_name_H-M   'P 1'
#
loop_
_entity.id
_entity.type
_entity.pdbx_description
1 polymer ?
#
loop_
_entity_poly.entity_id
_entity_poly.type
_entity_poly.pdbx_seq_one_letter_code
_entity_poly.pdbx_strand_id
1 'polypeptide(L)'
;MDTLLHDTSPESSEGEDGFWKGMFDLIVTSFPDPVFVVDTDGIITHWNAEAADLLGMTRDEVVGERAYDVFQTDGESETLAETVADRGEPIKEEKIRSATDADGNTFHNRAMAIPLRDPTGEVIGALEVIYGVTDLVEQRQLLEDLQERMARDVRGSIDDLQEAASEVSESSQEISGLATEQAANLEDANRDIASVSTAGEEIAASADTVKDGSDEVASLAAESRERAEDARDVIHEVEATGEDVGEKVIQLQERVDEIDALVEVINDIADETNLLALNANIQAANVGDESAGFAVVADEIKTLANRSQEEATEIEAIVDDIHETVGETIERVESTNDRASDASAAIDALVANQGEIADAATDTSSRMAEIVEATDEQAASVEDVSRKLDRIADRASLVASEVEHLAEGNRAQLETVEEIDERIRDLERTLAEAE
;
A
#
# COMPACT_ATOMS: atom_id res chain seq x y z
N MET A 1 56.30 107.14 -21.26
CA MET A 1 55.73 108.49 -21.11
C MET A 1 54.42 108.27 -20.36
N ASP A 2 54.40 108.38 -19.03
CA ASP A 2 54.46 109.68 -18.32
C ASP A 2 53.28 110.52 -18.85
N THR A 3 52.26 110.90 -18.09
CA THR A 3 52.19 111.51 -16.75
C THR A 3 50.67 111.52 -16.42
N LEU A 4 50.17 111.29 -15.21
CA LEU A 4 49.99 112.34 -14.20
C LEU A 4 49.40 111.72 -12.93
N LEU A 5 50.12 111.93 -11.83
CA LEU A 5 49.59 111.92 -10.48
C LEU A 5 48.42 112.91 -10.35
N HIS A 6 47.35 112.47 -9.70
CA HIS A 6 46.63 113.37 -8.81
C HIS A 6 46.62 112.76 -7.42
N ASP A 7 47.27 113.52 -6.55
CA ASP A 7 47.35 113.43 -5.11
C ASP A 7 46.02 113.93 -4.53
N THR A 8 45.33 113.09 -3.74
CA THR A 8 44.37 113.51 -2.72
C THR A 8 44.23 112.39 -1.69
N SER A 9 44.77 112.62 -0.49
CA SER A 9 44.29 112.07 0.78
C SER A 9 44.04 113.27 1.72
N PRO A 10 43.28 113.16 2.82
CA PRO A 10 42.20 112.21 3.14
C PRO A 10 40.98 112.92 3.81
N GLU A 11 39.73 112.71 3.38
CA GLU A 11 38.55 113.17 4.13
C GLU A 11 37.38 112.17 4.05
N SER A 12 36.82 111.87 5.23
CA SER A 12 35.57 111.15 5.57
C SER A 12 35.63 109.65 5.89
N SER A 13 36.21 109.30 7.06
CA SER A 13 35.98 107.98 7.69
C SER A 13 34.50 107.76 8.11
N GLU A 14 33.71 108.83 8.29
CA GLU A 14 32.29 108.73 8.67
C GLU A 14 31.39 108.09 7.59
N GLY A 15 31.82 108.10 6.31
CA GLY A 15 31.04 107.55 5.19
C GLY A 15 31.19 106.03 5.02
N GLU A 16 32.37 105.48 5.30
CA GLU A 16 32.63 104.04 5.23
C GLU A 16 32.05 103.29 6.44
N ASP A 17 32.15 103.87 7.64
CA ASP A 17 31.57 103.28 8.87
C ASP A 17 30.05 103.14 8.76
N GLY A 18 29.36 104.13 8.17
CA GLY A 18 27.92 104.06 7.90
C GLY A 18 27.53 102.99 6.87
N PHE A 19 28.39 102.75 5.87
CA PHE A 19 28.16 101.72 4.86
C PHE A 19 28.29 100.30 5.44
N TRP A 20 29.37 100.02 6.17
CA TRP A 20 29.60 98.70 6.79
C TRP A 20 28.58 98.40 7.88
N LYS A 21 28.19 99.40 8.69
CA LYS A 21 27.11 99.27 9.66
C LYS A 21 25.77 98.96 9.00
N GLY A 22 25.39 99.71 7.96
CA GLY A 22 24.15 99.44 7.23
C GLY A 22 24.13 98.07 6.54
N MET A 23 25.27 97.59 6.06
CA MET A 23 25.39 96.25 5.48
C MET A 23 25.32 95.14 6.54
N PHE A 24 25.95 95.32 7.70
CA PHE A 24 25.84 94.38 8.81
C PHE A 24 24.41 94.31 9.35
N ASP A 25 23.76 95.45 9.56
CA ASP A 25 22.35 95.54 9.96
C ASP A 25 21.45 94.81 8.96
N LEU A 26 21.71 94.98 7.65
CA LEU A 26 20.96 94.29 6.60
C LEU A 26 21.18 92.77 6.64
N ILE A 27 22.43 92.31 6.85
CA ILE A 27 22.77 90.88 6.95
C ILE A 27 22.07 90.26 8.15
N VAL A 28 22.15 90.87 9.33
CA VAL A 28 21.51 90.33 10.55
C VAL A 28 19.98 90.37 10.41
N THR A 29 19.42 91.49 9.95
CA THR A 29 17.95 91.64 9.83
C THR A 29 17.35 90.76 8.74
N SER A 30 18.11 90.42 7.70
CA SER A 30 17.64 89.57 6.58
C SER A 30 18.15 88.13 6.67
N PHE A 31 18.75 87.73 7.80
CA PHE A 31 19.29 86.39 7.96
C PHE A 31 18.13 85.38 8.07
N PRO A 32 18.16 84.26 7.32
CA PRO A 32 17.02 83.34 7.23
C PRO A 32 16.82 82.47 8.48
N ASP A 33 17.80 82.42 9.38
CA ASP A 33 17.72 81.72 10.66
C ASP A 33 17.67 82.72 11.83
N PRO A 34 17.18 82.33 13.01
CA PRO A 34 17.28 83.11 14.24
C PRO A 34 18.71 83.57 14.54
N VAL A 35 18.93 84.89 14.57
CA VAL A 35 20.24 85.50 14.84
C VAL A 35 20.10 86.65 15.81
N PHE A 36 21.02 86.69 16.78
CA PHE A 36 21.23 87.85 17.62
C PHE A 36 22.72 88.18 17.74
N VAL A 37 23.00 89.42 18.14
CA VAL A 37 24.36 89.93 18.29
C VAL A 37 24.50 90.54 19.67
N VAL A 38 25.58 90.20 20.36
CA VAL A 38 25.97 90.82 21.63
C VAL A 38 27.21 91.69 21.45
N ASP A 39 27.35 92.74 22.23
CA ASP A 39 28.62 93.46 22.38
C ASP A 39 29.56 92.77 23.38
N THR A 40 30.72 93.37 23.67
CA THR A 40 31.71 92.84 24.62
C THR A 40 31.24 92.80 26.07
N ASP A 41 30.16 93.51 26.42
CA ASP A 41 29.56 93.49 27.75
C ASP A 41 28.39 92.47 27.83
N GLY A 42 28.14 91.71 26.76
CA GLY A 42 27.08 90.73 26.66
C GLY A 42 25.69 91.33 26.41
N ILE A 43 25.62 92.61 26.02
CA ILE A 43 24.35 93.30 25.77
C ILE A 43 23.89 93.01 24.35
N ILE A 44 22.62 92.61 24.19
CA ILE A 44 22.04 92.35 22.87
C ILE A 44 21.92 93.67 22.10
N THR A 45 22.60 93.74 20.95
CA THR A 45 22.59 94.91 20.06
C THR A 45 21.71 94.70 18.84
N HIS A 46 21.60 93.45 18.35
CA HIS A 46 20.78 93.10 17.19
C HIS A 46 19.98 91.84 17.48
N TRP A 47 18.78 91.82 16.92
CA TRP A 47 17.80 90.76 17.05
C TRP A 47 16.95 90.75 15.78
N ASN A 48 16.97 89.67 15.01
CA ASN A 48 16.20 89.56 13.78
C ASN A 48 14.76 89.07 14.02
N ALA A 49 13.94 89.09 12.97
CA ALA A 49 12.54 88.68 13.07
C ALA A 49 12.42 87.19 13.42
N GLU A 50 13.31 86.38 12.88
CA GLU A 50 13.36 84.94 13.08
C GLU A 50 13.67 84.57 14.54
N ALA A 51 14.57 85.31 15.21
CA ALA A 51 14.81 85.16 16.64
C ALA A 51 13.61 85.60 17.49
N ALA A 52 12.90 86.64 17.06
CA ALA A 52 11.67 87.07 17.73
C ALA A 52 10.55 86.03 17.62
N ASP A 53 10.42 85.40 16.45
CA ASP A 53 9.43 84.36 16.19
C ASP A 53 9.76 83.06 16.95
N LEU A 54 11.04 82.64 16.98
CA LEU A 54 11.47 81.43 17.69
C LEU A 54 11.27 81.54 19.20
N LEU A 55 11.62 82.69 19.79
CA LEU A 55 11.69 82.86 21.24
C LEU A 55 10.48 83.60 21.83
N GLY A 56 9.58 84.10 20.97
CA GLY A 56 8.37 84.80 21.37
C GLY A 56 8.62 86.16 22.03
N MET A 57 9.81 86.74 21.85
CA MET A 57 10.22 88.03 22.43
C MET A 57 10.56 89.01 21.32
N THR A 58 9.99 90.21 21.37
CA THR A 58 10.21 91.22 20.33
C THR A 58 11.56 91.93 20.51
N ARG A 59 12.12 92.46 19.41
CA ARG A 59 13.37 93.22 19.42
C ARG A 59 13.39 94.33 20.49
N ASP A 60 12.28 95.05 20.66
CA ASP A 60 12.18 96.17 21.60
C ASP A 60 12.20 95.72 23.07
N GLU A 61 11.91 94.45 23.34
CA GLU A 61 11.94 93.86 24.69
C GLU A 61 13.32 93.33 25.09
N VAL A 62 14.19 93.03 24.12
CA VAL A 62 15.46 92.31 24.35
C VAL A 62 16.70 93.11 23.97
N VAL A 63 16.62 94.05 23.02
CA VAL A 63 17.78 94.88 22.65
C VAL A 63 18.09 95.88 23.76
N GLY A 64 19.34 95.88 24.22
CA GLY A 64 19.79 96.68 25.36
C GLY A 64 19.76 95.91 26.70
N GLU A 65 19.16 94.74 26.74
CA GLU A 65 19.25 93.82 27.87
C GLU A 65 20.46 92.89 27.72
N ARG A 66 20.93 92.33 28.83
CA ARG A 66 22.02 91.35 28.81
C ARG A 66 21.52 90.02 28.30
N ALA A 67 22.24 89.41 27.36
CA ALA A 67 21.80 88.18 26.69
C ALA A 67 21.51 87.05 27.68
N TYR A 68 22.36 86.85 28.69
CA TYR A 68 22.11 85.87 29.73
C TYR A 68 20.76 86.04 30.45
N ASP A 69 20.35 87.28 30.76
CA ASP A 69 19.12 87.56 31.50
C ASP A 69 17.86 87.31 30.66
N VAL A 70 17.99 87.41 29.33
CA VAL A 70 16.94 87.14 28.34
C VAL A 70 16.78 85.63 28.11
N PHE A 71 17.88 84.91 27.92
CA PHE A 71 17.84 83.48 27.59
C PHE A 71 17.75 82.56 28.82
N GLN A 72 18.22 83.01 29.98
CA GLN A 72 18.26 82.25 31.25
C GLN A 72 18.71 80.80 31.05
N THR A 73 19.84 80.62 30.36
CA THR A 73 20.34 79.31 29.95
C THR A 73 20.55 78.41 31.18
N ASP A 74 19.68 77.42 31.37
CA ASP A 74 19.67 76.54 32.54
C ASP A 74 21.04 75.84 32.73
N GLY A 75 21.73 76.17 33.82
CA GLY A 75 23.00 75.54 34.23
C GLY A 75 24.28 76.19 33.71
N GLU A 76 24.20 77.24 32.89
CA GLU A 76 25.34 78.01 32.40
C GLU A 76 25.34 79.41 33.00
N SER A 77 26.47 80.13 33.00
CA SER A 77 26.54 81.50 33.53
C SER A 77 26.44 82.58 32.46
N GLU A 78 26.52 82.21 31.18
CA GLU A 78 26.60 83.10 30.02
C GLU A 78 26.02 82.40 28.77
N THR A 79 25.60 83.17 27.77
CA THR A 79 25.19 82.66 26.44
C THR A 79 26.40 82.23 25.58
N LEU A 80 26.15 81.52 24.48
CA LEU A 80 27.23 81.11 23.57
C LEU A 80 27.88 82.35 22.91
N ALA A 81 27.08 83.36 22.57
CA ALA A 81 27.54 84.66 22.10
C ALA A 81 28.47 85.34 23.11
N GLU A 82 28.09 85.41 24.39
CA GLU A 82 28.94 85.97 25.46
C GLU A 82 30.26 85.20 25.58
N THR A 83 30.21 83.87 25.56
CA THR A 83 31.42 83.02 25.63
C THR A 83 32.35 83.27 24.43
N VAL A 84 31.79 83.46 23.24
CA VAL A 84 32.56 83.72 22.00
C VAL A 84 33.10 85.15 21.97
N ALA A 85 32.36 86.13 22.48
CA ALA A 85 32.83 87.51 22.62
C ALA A 85 34.04 87.59 23.56
N ASP A 86 34.04 86.81 24.64
CA ASP A 86 35.15 86.74 25.59
C ASP A 86 36.36 85.96 25.08
N ARG A 87 36.14 84.78 24.48
CA ARG A 87 37.24 83.91 24.01
C ARG A 87 37.81 84.33 22.67
N GLY A 88 37.00 84.99 21.84
CA GLY A 88 37.37 85.39 20.48
C GLY A 88 37.52 84.23 19.50
N GLU A 89 36.99 83.04 19.79
CA GLU A 89 37.03 81.88 18.91
C GLU A 89 35.62 81.47 18.48
N PRO A 90 35.39 81.13 17.19
CA PRO A 90 34.11 80.57 16.76
C PRO A 90 33.78 79.29 17.53
N ILE A 91 32.55 79.19 18.04
CA ILE A 91 32.04 77.97 18.69
C ILE A 91 30.81 77.48 17.94
N LYS A 92 30.78 76.19 17.64
CA LYS A 92 29.59 75.49 17.18
C LYS A 92 29.24 74.43 18.23
N GLU A 93 28.04 74.50 18.79
CA GLU A 93 27.63 73.51 19.77
C GLU A 93 27.49 72.13 19.12
N GLU A 94 28.04 71.10 19.77
CA GLU A 94 27.81 69.71 19.35
C GLU A 94 26.55 69.14 19.97
N LYS A 95 26.17 69.63 21.16
CA LYS A 95 24.98 69.20 21.88
C LYS A 95 23.73 69.84 21.30
N ILE A 96 22.65 69.07 21.23
CA ILE A 96 21.32 69.55 20.86
C ILE A 96 20.63 70.02 22.15
N ARG A 97 20.05 71.21 22.12
CA ARG A 97 19.19 71.73 23.19
C ARG A 97 17.74 71.40 22.85
N SER A 98 16.98 70.98 23.84
CA SER A 98 15.55 70.66 23.69
C SER A 98 14.77 71.59 24.59
N ALA A 99 13.73 72.21 24.04
CA ALA A 99 12.83 73.07 24.79
C ALA A 99 11.39 72.82 24.33
N THR A 100 10.44 73.23 25.16
CA THR A 100 9.01 73.07 24.88
C THR A 100 8.41 74.46 24.67
N ASP A 101 7.73 74.65 23.55
CA ASP A 101 7.02 75.91 23.28
C ASP A 101 5.77 76.06 24.17
N ALA A 102 5.11 77.22 24.09
CA ALA A 102 3.90 77.51 24.86
C ALA A 102 2.70 76.61 24.50
N ASP A 103 2.74 75.97 23.32
CA ASP A 103 1.72 75.06 22.81
C ASP A 103 1.98 73.58 23.20
N GLY A 104 3.12 73.30 23.85
CA GLY A 104 3.49 71.98 24.34
C GLY A 104 4.30 71.13 23.36
N ASN A 105 4.73 71.69 22.21
CA ASN A 105 5.57 70.99 21.25
C ASN A 105 7.04 71.09 21.66
N THR A 106 7.75 69.96 21.59
CA THR A 106 9.19 69.94 21.81
C THR A 106 9.90 70.38 20.53
N PHE A 107 10.79 71.36 20.64
CA PHE A 107 11.69 71.74 19.57
C PHE A 107 13.14 71.52 19.97
N HIS A 108 13.94 71.14 18.99
CA HIS A 108 15.36 70.89 19.14
C HIS A 108 16.15 71.94 18.38
N ASN A 109 17.13 72.55 19.02
CA ASN A 109 17.97 73.57 18.42
C ASN A 109 19.45 73.34 18.72
N ARG A 110 20.29 73.96 17.90
CA ARG A 110 21.72 74.02 18.09
C ARG A 110 22.19 75.44 17.77
N ALA A 111 23.09 75.95 18.60
CA ALA A 111 23.64 77.28 18.39
C ALA A 111 25.06 77.22 17.78
N MET A 112 25.38 78.23 17.00
CA MET A 112 26.76 78.55 16.64
C MET A 112 26.98 80.04 16.84
N ALA A 113 28.15 80.43 17.36
CA ALA A 113 28.51 81.82 17.53
C ALA A 113 29.88 82.11 16.93
N ILE A 114 30.01 83.30 16.33
CA ILE A 114 31.24 83.80 15.74
C ILE A 114 31.59 85.16 16.36
N PRO A 115 32.88 85.43 16.65
CA PRO A 115 33.28 86.72 17.18
C PRO A 115 33.24 87.78 16.07
N LEU A 116 32.68 88.94 16.38
CA LEU A 116 32.73 90.11 15.52
C LEU A 116 33.98 90.90 15.86
N ARG A 117 34.77 91.26 14.84
CA ARG A 117 36.03 91.95 15.01
C ARG A 117 36.02 93.28 14.29
N ASP A 118 36.67 94.27 14.91
CA ASP A 118 36.95 95.54 14.25
C ASP A 118 38.05 95.38 13.17
N PRO A 119 38.34 96.44 12.38
CA PRO A 119 39.41 96.40 11.38
C PRO A 119 40.83 96.21 11.96
N THR A 120 41.02 96.37 13.27
CA THR A 120 42.31 96.16 13.96
C THR A 120 42.47 94.72 14.47
N GLY A 121 41.39 93.94 14.44
CA GLY A 121 41.32 92.55 14.87
C GLY A 121 40.84 92.36 16.31
N GLU A 122 40.45 93.42 17.01
CA GLU A 122 39.88 93.37 18.36
C GLU A 122 38.43 92.86 18.31
N VAL A 123 38.05 92.00 19.26
CA VAL A 123 36.68 91.48 19.35
C VAL A 123 35.78 92.58 19.91
N ILE A 124 34.73 92.93 19.17
CA ILE A 124 33.77 93.98 19.52
C ILE A 124 32.38 93.42 19.87
N GLY A 125 32.25 92.10 19.85
CA GLY A 125 31.01 91.39 20.13
C GLY A 125 30.99 89.99 19.53
N ALA A 126 29.84 89.35 19.52
CA ALA A 126 29.65 88.06 18.86
C ALA A 126 28.26 87.98 18.22
N LEU A 127 28.19 87.29 17.09
CA LEU A 127 26.96 86.95 16.40
C LEU A 127 26.66 85.48 16.69
N GLU A 128 25.48 85.19 17.21
CA GLU A 128 24.99 83.83 17.45
C GLU A 128 23.81 83.53 16.53
N VAL A 129 23.88 82.35 15.91
CA VAL A 129 22.85 81.77 15.05
C VAL A 129 22.29 80.54 15.75
N ILE A 130 20.97 80.49 15.94
CA ILE A 130 20.26 79.33 16.45
C ILE A 130 19.52 78.70 15.28
N TYR A 131 19.77 77.42 15.00
CA TYR A 131 19.06 76.71 13.93
C TYR A 131 18.33 75.49 14.47
N GLY A 132 17.11 75.28 13.96
CA GLY A 132 16.26 74.16 14.33
C GLY A 132 16.80 72.84 13.77
N VAL A 133 16.82 71.82 14.62
CA VAL A 133 17.15 70.43 14.25
C VAL A 133 16.05 69.45 14.65
N THR A 134 14.85 69.95 14.98
CA THR A 134 13.70 69.13 15.39
C THR A 134 13.39 68.02 14.39
N ASP A 135 13.18 68.36 13.11
CA ASP A 135 12.89 67.39 12.05
C ASP A 135 13.96 66.29 11.96
N LEU A 136 15.24 66.66 12.16
CA LEU A 136 16.36 65.72 12.11
C LEU A 136 16.37 64.77 13.32
N VAL A 137 16.07 65.28 14.52
CA VAL A 137 15.98 64.48 15.74
C VAL A 137 14.78 63.54 15.68
N GLU A 138 13.61 64.04 15.29
CA GLU A 138 12.39 63.24 15.14
C GLU A 138 12.55 62.18 14.04
N GLN A 139 13.17 62.53 12.90
CA GLN A 139 13.47 61.57 11.84
C GLN A 139 14.43 60.48 12.33
N ARG A 140 15.44 60.84 13.12
CA ARG A 140 16.40 59.89 13.69
C ARG A 140 15.71 58.95 14.68
N GLN A 141 14.92 59.49 15.61
CA GLN A 141 14.14 58.69 16.57
C GLN A 141 13.16 57.76 15.85
N LEU A 142 12.47 58.22 14.81
CA LEU A 142 11.59 57.38 14.01
C LEU A 142 12.34 56.22 13.33
N LEU A 143 13.54 56.49 12.81
CA LEU A 143 14.39 55.46 12.20
C LEU A 143 14.85 54.43 13.25
N GLU A 144 15.24 54.86 14.44
CA GLU A 144 15.60 53.99 15.56
C GLU A 144 14.42 53.11 15.97
N ASP A 145 13.24 53.69 16.19
CA ASP A 145 12.00 52.98 16.52
C ASP A 145 11.60 51.95 15.45
N LEU A 146 11.73 52.31 14.16
CA LEU A 146 11.46 51.42 13.03
C LEU A 146 12.46 50.26 12.99
N GLN A 147 13.74 50.53 13.19
CA GLN A 147 14.78 49.50 13.18
C GLN A 147 14.63 48.53 14.35
N GLU A 148 14.31 49.01 15.56
CA GLU A 148 14.02 48.14 16.71
C GLU A 148 12.81 47.23 16.47
N ARG A 149 11.72 47.79 15.90
CA ARG A 149 10.54 46.99 15.53
C ARG A 149 10.88 45.95 14.48
N MET A 150 11.60 46.35 13.43
CA MET A 150 12.06 45.42 12.39
C MET A 150 12.95 44.31 12.96
N ALA A 151 13.89 44.63 13.86
CA ALA A 151 14.75 43.62 14.49
C ALA A 151 13.93 42.62 15.33
N ARG A 152 12.92 43.10 16.07
CA ARG A 152 12.00 42.25 16.83
C ARG A 152 11.16 41.36 15.93
N ASP A 153 10.61 41.90 14.84
CA ASP A 153 9.78 41.14 13.89
C ASP A 153 10.60 40.07 13.15
N VAL A 154 11.85 40.41 12.75
CA VAL A 154 12.76 39.45 12.13
C VAL A 154 13.14 38.33 13.11
N ARG A 155 13.35 38.63 14.40
CA ARG A 155 13.58 37.58 15.40
C ARG A 155 12.42 36.65 15.60
N GLY A 156 11.20 37.18 15.71
CA GLY A 156 10.01 36.34 15.78
C GLY A 156 9.92 35.42 14.57
N SER A 157 10.24 35.94 13.38
CA SER A 157 10.29 35.14 12.15
C SER A 157 11.42 34.09 12.16
N ILE A 158 12.56 34.38 12.78
CA ILE A 158 13.67 33.43 12.95
C ILE A 158 13.24 32.27 13.87
N ASP A 159 12.62 32.57 15.00
CA ASP A 159 12.15 31.55 15.96
C ASP A 159 11.12 30.63 15.28
N ASP A 160 10.15 31.20 14.56
CA ASP A 160 9.15 30.45 13.78
C ASP A 160 9.81 29.55 12.71
N LEU A 161 10.85 30.06 12.03
CA LEU A 161 11.58 29.28 11.02
C LEU A 161 12.40 28.14 11.64
N GLN A 162 12.99 28.34 12.82
CA GLN A 162 13.73 27.29 13.53
C GLN A 162 12.80 26.17 14.03
N GLU A 163 11.61 26.52 14.53
CA GLU A 163 10.59 25.56 14.92
C GLU A 163 10.12 24.74 13.70
N ALA A 164 9.73 25.41 12.61
CA ALA A 164 9.32 24.75 11.38
C ALA A 164 10.41 23.84 10.79
N ALA A 165 11.68 24.27 10.83
CA ALA A 165 12.81 23.45 10.37
C ALA A 165 13.02 22.22 11.26
N SER A 166 12.80 22.33 12.57
CA SER A 166 12.87 21.19 13.49
C SER A 166 11.77 20.17 13.20
N GLU A 167 10.53 20.61 12.96
CA GLU A 167 9.42 19.75 12.57
C GLU A 167 9.67 19.04 11.24
N VAL A 168 10.23 19.74 10.24
CA VAL A 168 10.61 19.15 8.95
C VAL A 168 11.69 18.08 9.13
N SER A 169 12.66 18.30 10.02
CA SER A 169 13.73 17.32 10.33
C SER A 169 13.17 16.05 10.98
N GLU A 170 12.26 16.19 11.95
CA GLU A 170 11.61 15.06 12.62
C GLU A 170 10.75 14.27 11.62
N SER A 171 9.89 14.96 10.86
CA SER A 171 9.04 14.35 9.84
C SER A 171 9.87 13.62 8.78
N SER A 172 11.00 14.19 8.36
CA SER A 172 11.91 13.56 7.39
C SER A 172 12.50 12.25 7.94
N GLN A 173 12.90 12.22 9.21
CA GLN A 173 13.42 11.00 9.83
C GLN A 173 12.34 9.90 9.94
N GLU A 174 11.11 10.28 10.29
CA GLU A 174 9.97 9.35 10.33
C GLU A 174 9.69 8.75 8.94
N ILE A 175 9.61 9.60 7.91
CA ILE A 175 9.35 9.13 6.52
C ILE A 175 10.49 8.22 6.04
N SER A 176 11.76 8.51 6.37
CA SER A 176 12.89 7.64 6.05
C SER A 176 12.77 6.26 6.71
N GLY A 177 12.36 6.22 7.97
CA GLY A 177 12.09 4.97 8.69
C GLY A 177 10.99 4.14 8.02
N LEU A 178 9.87 4.80 7.68
CA LEU A 178 8.75 4.16 6.98
C LEU A 178 9.16 3.65 5.58
N ALA A 179 9.97 4.41 4.84
CA ALA A 179 10.46 3.97 3.53
C ALA A 179 11.36 2.73 3.63
N THR A 180 12.19 2.65 4.68
CA THR A 180 13.04 1.48 4.95
C THR A 180 12.21 0.25 5.34
N GLU A 181 11.23 0.42 6.22
CA GLU A 181 10.30 -0.65 6.59
C GLU A 181 9.49 -1.13 5.39
N GLN A 182 9.02 -0.21 4.55
CA GLN A 182 8.32 -0.53 3.31
C GLN A 182 9.20 -1.36 2.36
N ALA A 183 10.49 -1.05 2.24
CA ALA A 183 11.42 -1.83 1.43
C ALA A 183 11.57 -3.26 1.96
N ALA A 184 11.70 -3.44 3.27
CA ALA A 184 11.76 -4.78 3.89
C ALA A 184 10.48 -5.59 3.64
N ASN A 185 9.31 -4.98 3.83
CA ASN A 185 8.01 -5.61 3.57
C ASN A 185 7.86 -6.03 2.10
N LEU A 186 8.42 -5.28 1.16
CA LEU A 186 8.40 -5.63 -0.26
C LEU A 186 9.32 -6.80 -0.59
N GLU A 187 10.46 -6.95 0.09
CA GLU A 187 11.29 -8.15 -0.06
C GLU A 187 10.54 -9.40 0.41
N ASP A 188 9.83 -9.32 1.54
CA ASP A 188 9.01 -10.43 2.04
C ASP A 188 7.88 -10.77 1.08
N ALA A 189 7.15 -9.77 0.59
CA ALA A 189 6.09 -9.98 -0.41
C ALA A 189 6.62 -10.60 -1.71
N ASN A 190 7.84 -10.27 -2.13
CA ASN A 190 8.48 -10.91 -3.29
C ASN A 190 8.83 -12.38 -3.03
N ARG A 191 9.28 -12.73 -1.82
CA ARG A 191 9.50 -14.14 -1.43
C ARG A 191 8.19 -14.92 -1.45
N ASP A 192 7.11 -14.33 -0.94
CA ASP A 192 5.79 -14.95 -0.95
C ASP A 192 5.28 -15.17 -2.38
N ILE A 193 5.47 -14.20 -3.28
CA ILE A 193 5.15 -14.35 -4.71
C ILE A 193 5.90 -15.52 -5.34
N ALA A 194 7.20 -15.63 -5.09
CA ALA A 194 7.98 -16.75 -5.61
C ALA A 194 7.46 -18.09 -5.08
N SER A 195 7.07 -18.15 -3.80
CA SER A 195 6.46 -19.34 -3.21
C SER A 195 5.12 -19.69 -3.84
N VAL A 196 4.26 -18.70 -4.12
CA VAL A 196 2.97 -18.93 -4.77
C VAL A 196 3.16 -19.42 -6.21
N SER A 197 4.14 -18.89 -6.93
CA SER A 197 4.47 -19.33 -8.29
C SER A 197 4.86 -20.81 -8.31
N THR A 198 5.80 -21.22 -7.45
CA THR A 198 6.22 -22.63 -7.34
C THR A 198 5.04 -23.52 -6.94
N ALA A 199 4.24 -23.11 -5.97
CA ALA A 199 3.05 -23.87 -5.56
C ALA A 199 2.04 -24.00 -6.71
N GLY A 200 1.89 -22.98 -7.55
CA GLY A 200 1.07 -23.03 -8.76
C GLY A 200 1.58 -24.09 -9.74
N GLU A 201 2.88 -24.10 -10.04
CA GLU A 201 3.49 -25.12 -10.91
C GLU A 201 3.29 -26.54 -10.38
N GLU A 202 3.44 -26.75 -9.06
CA GLU A 202 3.19 -28.04 -8.42
C GLU A 202 1.72 -28.48 -8.49
N ILE A 203 0.77 -27.54 -8.35
CA ILE A 203 -0.67 -27.82 -8.49
C ILE A 203 -1.00 -28.21 -9.93
N ALA A 204 -0.49 -27.49 -10.92
CA ALA A 204 -0.70 -27.81 -12.33
C ALA A 204 -0.18 -29.21 -12.68
N ALA A 205 1.05 -29.53 -12.27
CA ALA A 205 1.64 -30.86 -12.50
C ALA A 205 0.87 -31.97 -11.78
N SER A 206 0.35 -31.70 -10.58
CA SER A 206 -0.48 -32.65 -9.83
C SER A 206 -1.82 -32.87 -10.51
N ALA A 207 -2.45 -31.80 -11.02
CA ALA A 207 -3.71 -31.89 -11.74
C ALA A 207 -3.57 -32.72 -13.02
N ASP A 208 -2.51 -32.52 -13.79
CA ASP A 208 -2.20 -33.35 -14.97
C ASP A 208 -1.99 -34.82 -14.61
N THR A 209 -1.29 -35.11 -13.50
CA THR A 209 -1.09 -36.49 -13.04
C THR A 209 -2.42 -37.15 -12.66
N VAL A 210 -3.33 -36.42 -11.99
CA VAL A 210 -4.66 -36.96 -11.64
C VAL A 210 -5.54 -37.11 -12.88
N LYS A 211 -5.42 -36.21 -13.85
CA LYS A 211 -6.09 -36.32 -15.14
C LYS A 211 -5.68 -37.60 -15.88
N ASP A 212 -4.38 -37.83 -16.05
CA ASP A 212 -3.86 -39.04 -16.70
C ASP A 212 -4.32 -40.32 -15.98
N GLY A 213 -4.28 -40.32 -14.64
CA GLY A 213 -4.78 -41.43 -13.84
C GLY A 213 -6.29 -41.64 -13.98
N SER A 214 -7.06 -40.57 -14.15
CA SER A 214 -8.51 -40.65 -14.39
C SER A 214 -8.81 -41.23 -15.77
N ASP A 215 -8.07 -40.81 -16.80
CA ASP A 215 -8.19 -41.36 -18.16
C ASP A 215 -7.84 -42.86 -18.18
N GLU A 216 -6.83 -43.29 -17.40
CA GLU A 216 -6.49 -44.71 -17.23
C GLU A 216 -7.62 -45.49 -16.54
N VAL A 217 -8.22 -44.95 -15.47
CA VAL A 217 -9.36 -45.58 -14.77
C VAL A 217 -10.56 -45.72 -15.72
N ALA A 218 -10.86 -44.69 -16.51
CA ALA A 218 -11.95 -44.76 -17.50
C ALA A 218 -11.70 -45.85 -18.55
N SER A 219 -10.46 -45.99 -19.02
CA SER A 219 -10.08 -47.06 -19.96
C SER A 219 -10.20 -48.45 -19.33
N LEU A 220 -9.75 -48.64 -18.09
CA LEU A 220 -9.85 -49.92 -17.37
C LEU A 220 -11.32 -50.29 -17.09
N ALA A 221 -12.16 -49.32 -16.76
CA ALA A 221 -13.59 -49.53 -16.58
C ALA A 221 -14.27 -49.95 -17.90
N ALA A 222 -13.90 -49.34 -19.02
CA ALA A 222 -14.38 -49.72 -20.35
C ALA A 222 -13.96 -51.16 -20.72
N GLU A 223 -12.69 -51.53 -20.49
CA GLU A 223 -12.20 -52.90 -20.72
C GLU A 223 -12.92 -53.91 -19.80
N SER A 224 -13.14 -53.55 -18.53
CA SER A 224 -13.89 -54.40 -17.59
C SER A 224 -15.34 -54.59 -18.03
N ARG A 225 -15.95 -53.60 -18.69
CA ARG A 225 -17.30 -53.71 -19.24
C ARG A 225 -17.35 -54.67 -20.41
N GLU A 226 -16.40 -54.57 -21.35
CA GLU A 226 -16.28 -55.49 -22.50
C GLU A 226 -16.14 -56.95 -22.02
N ARG A 227 -15.25 -57.20 -21.04
CA ARG A 227 -15.08 -58.55 -20.47
C ARG A 227 -16.34 -59.05 -19.74
N ALA A 228 -17.12 -58.16 -19.15
CA ALA A 228 -18.39 -58.52 -18.52
C ALA A 228 -19.46 -58.88 -19.57
N GLU A 229 -19.48 -58.20 -20.71
CA GLU A 229 -20.32 -58.55 -21.85
C GLU A 229 -19.93 -59.93 -22.42
N ASP A 230 -18.64 -60.23 -22.58
CA ASP A 230 -18.17 -61.57 -22.98
C ASP A 230 -18.63 -62.65 -21.99
N ALA A 231 -18.55 -62.38 -20.68
CA ALA A 231 -19.01 -63.31 -19.65
C ALA A 231 -20.53 -63.53 -19.71
N ARG A 232 -21.30 -62.50 -20.09
CA ARG A 232 -22.75 -62.59 -20.30
C ARG A 232 -23.08 -63.59 -21.40
N ASP A 233 -22.37 -63.52 -22.52
CA ASP A 233 -22.59 -64.41 -23.66
C ASP A 233 -22.31 -65.87 -23.29
N VAL A 234 -21.26 -66.13 -22.50
CA VAL A 234 -20.95 -67.47 -21.98
C VAL A 234 -22.07 -67.98 -21.06
N ILE A 235 -22.63 -67.14 -20.19
CA ILE A 235 -23.76 -67.52 -19.32
C ILE A 235 -24.99 -67.87 -20.13
N HIS A 236 -25.31 -67.10 -21.18
CA HIS A 236 -26.41 -67.42 -22.09
C HIS A 236 -26.21 -68.77 -22.81
N GLU A 237 -24.97 -69.11 -23.18
CA GLU A 237 -24.66 -70.44 -23.75
C GLU A 237 -24.87 -71.57 -22.73
N VAL A 238 -24.54 -71.33 -21.45
CA VAL A 238 -24.78 -72.28 -20.35
C VAL A 238 -26.27 -72.50 -20.13
N GLU A 239 -27.10 -71.44 -20.11
CA GLU A 239 -28.57 -71.53 -20.00
C GLU A 239 -29.15 -72.37 -21.14
N ALA A 240 -28.76 -72.07 -22.39
CA ALA A 240 -29.24 -72.81 -23.57
C ALA A 240 -28.82 -74.30 -23.54
N THR A 241 -27.60 -74.58 -23.09
CA THR A 241 -27.13 -75.97 -22.92
C THR A 241 -27.89 -76.68 -21.80
N GLY A 242 -28.19 -75.98 -20.71
CA GLY A 242 -29.01 -76.50 -19.61
C GLY A 242 -30.41 -76.90 -20.07
N GLU A 243 -31.05 -76.07 -20.90
CA GLU A 243 -32.34 -76.38 -21.52
C GLU A 243 -32.28 -77.63 -22.43
N ASP A 244 -31.28 -77.75 -23.32
CA ASP A 244 -31.11 -78.93 -24.20
C ASP A 244 -30.86 -80.22 -23.41
N VAL A 245 -30.06 -80.15 -22.33
CA VAL A 245 -29.86 -81.31 -21.44
C VAL A 245 -31.16 -81.67 -20.74
N GLY A 246 -31.92 -80.68 -20.24
CA GLY A 246 -33.22 -80.91 -19.61
C GLY A 246 -34.19 -81.63 -20.56
N GLU A 247 -34.30 -81.18 -21.81
CA GLU A 247 -35.15 -81.83 -22.82
C GLU A 247 -34.74 -83.29 -23.09
N LYS A 248 -33.43 -83.54 -23.23
CA LYS A 248 -32.91 -84.89 -23.45
C LYS A 248 -33.12 -85.83 -22.28
N VAL A 249 -33.06 -85.31 -21.05
CA VAL A 249 -33.30 -86.10 -19.84
C VAL A 249 -34.78 -86.47 -19.73
N ILE A 250 -35.70 -85.57 -20.09
CA ILE A 250 -37.14 -85.89 -20.19
C ILE A 250 -37.38 -86.99 -21.23
N GLN A 251 -36.76 -86.90 -22.41
CA GLN A 251 -36.87 -87.96 -23.44
C GLN A 251 -36.28 -89.30 -22.98
N LEU A 252 -35.23 -89.28 -22.15
CA LEU A 252 -34.67 -90.49 -21.55
C LEU A 252 -35.67 -91.09 -20.55
N GLN A 253 -36.29 -90.27 -19.70
CA GLN A 253 -37.32 -90.71 -18.76
C GLN A 253 -38.46 -91.44 -19.48
N GLU A 254 -38.99 -90.87 -20.57
CA GLU A 254 -40.05 -91.51 -21.37
C GLU A 254 -39.63 -92.88 -21.94
N ARG A 255 -38.36 -93.03 -22.34
CA ARG A 255 -37.83 -94.31 -22.84
C ARG A 255 -37.63 -95.33 -21.73
N VAL A 256 -37.27 -94.88 -20.54
CA VAL A 256 -37.10 -95.75 -19.36
C VAL A 256 -38.48 -96.25 -18.91
N ASP A 257 -39.49 -95.38 -18.89
CA ASP A 257 -40.90 -95.76 -18.64
C ASP A 257 -41.40 -96.82 -19.65
N GLU A 258 -41.00 -96.71 -20.93
CA GLU A 258 -41.35 -97.70 -21.96
C GLU A 258 -40.66 -99.07 -21.72
N ILE A 259 -39.43 -99.06 -21.22
CA ILE A 259 -38.70 -100.29 -20.87
C ILE A 259 -39.34 -100.94 -19.64
N ASP A 260 -39.70 -100.15 -18.62
CA ASP A 260 -40.37 -100.62 -17.40
C ASP A 260 -41.65 -101.40 -17.74
N ALA A 261 -42.51 -100.81 -18.59
CA ALA A 261 -43.72 -101.47 -19.08
C ALA A 261 -43.42 -102.76 -19.88
N LEU A 262 -42.29 -102.82 -20.59
CA LEU A 262 -41.89 -104.02 -21.32
C LEU A 262 -41.40 -105.13 -20.38
N VAL A 263 -40.70 -104.77 -19.31
CA VAL A 263 -40.21 -105.70 -18.27
C VAL A 263 -41.39 -106.33 -17.53
N GLU A 264 -42.42 -105.54 -17.20
CA GLU A 264 -43.67 -106.04 -16.60
C GLU A 264 -44.33 -107.12 -17.49
N VAL A 265 -44.42 -106.87 -18.80
CA VAL A 265 -44.93 -107.85 -19.78
C VAL A 265 -44.05 -109.11 -19.85
N ILE A 266 -42.73 -108.99 -19.75
CA ILE A 266 -41.82 -110.16 -19.74
C ILE A 266 -42.02 -110.99 -18.47
N ASN A 267 -42.16 -110.34 -17.31
CA ASN A 267 -42.47 -111.00 -16.05
C ASN A 267 -43.79 -111.78 -16.13
N ASP A 268 -44.85 -111.14 -16.66
CA ASP A 268 -46.15 -111.77 -16.90
C ASP A 268 -46.05 -113.00 -17.83
N ILE A 269 -45.31 -112.88 -18.95
CA ILE A 269 -45.10 -113.99 -19.89
C ILE A 269 -44.31 -115.13 -19.23
N ALA A 270 -43.27 -114.80 -18.45
CA ALA A 270 -42.47 -115.79 -17.72
C ALA A 270 -43.33 -116.53 -16.69
N ASP A 271 -44.20 -115.84 -15.96
CA ASP A 271 -45.15 -116.44 -15.02
C ASP A 271 -46.17 -117.35 -15.71
N GLU A 272 -46.77 -116.89 -16.82
CA GLU A 272 -47.70 -117.71 -17.60
C GLU A 272 -47.00 -118.95 -18.18
N THR A 273 -45.77 -118.79 -18.67
CA THR A 273 -44.96 -119.89 -19.20
C THR A 273 -44.59 -120.90 -18.11
N ASN A 274 -44.24 -120.42 -16.90
CA ASN A 274 -43.96 -121.26 -15.74
C ASN A 274 -45.21 -122.06 -15.31
N LEU A 275 -46.38 -121.43 -15.29
CA LEU A 275 -47.67 -122.07 -15.02
C LEU A 275 -48.04 -123.10 -16.09
N LEU A 276 -47.83 -122.79 -17.38
CA LEU A 276 -48.07 -123.71 -18.49
C LEU A 276 -47.13 -124.93 -18.41
N ALA A 277 -45.85 -124.72 -18.12
CA ALA A 277 -44.87 -125.77 -17.94
C ALA A 277 -45.19 -126.66 -16.73
N LEU A 278 -45.64 -126.07 -15.62
CA LEU A 278 -46.12 -126.81 -14.44
C LEU A 278 -47.32 -127.69 -14.78
N ASN A 279 -48.31 -127.14 -15.50
CA ASN A 279 -49.48 -127.89 -15.96
C ASN A 279 -49.10 -129.04 -16.92
N ALA A 280 -48.15 -128.82 -17.82
CA ALA A 280 -47.62 -129.84 -18.72
C ALA A 280 -46.89 -130.95 -17.96
N ASN A 281 -46.09 -130.61 -16.94
CA ASN A 281 -45.41 -131.57 -16.05
C ASN A 281 -46.42 -132.44 -15.29
N ILE A 282 -47.49 -131.83 -14.76
CA ILE A 282 -48.59 -132.55 -14.09
C ILE A 282 -49.26 -133.53 -15.06
N GLN A 283 -49.53 -133.12 -16.30
CA GLN A 283 -50.15 -134.03 -17.27
C GLN A 283 -49.21 -135.13 -17.75
N ALA A 284 -47.90 -134.85 -17.89
CA ALA A 284 -46.92 -135.87 -18.20
C ALA A 284 -46.84 -136.93 -17.08
N ALA A 285 -46.95 -136.55 -15.81
CA ALA A 285 -46.98 -137.48 -14.68
C ALA A 285 -48.24 -138.37 -14.64
N ASN A 286 -49.35 -137.95 -15.25
CA ASN A 286 -50.63 -138.68 -15.25
C ASN A 286 -50.73 -139.82 -16.30
N VAL A 287 -49.85 -139.86 -17.31
CA VAL A 287 -50.00 -140.75 -18.49
C VAL A 287 -49.12 -142.03 -18.45
N GLY A 288 -48.18 -142.17 -17.51
CA GLY A 288 -47.31 -143.36 -17.39
C GLY A 288 -46.14 -143.41 -18.40
N ASP A 289 -45.39 -144.53 -18.46
CA ASP A 289 -44.04 -144.67 -19.08
C ASP A 289 -43.84 -144.11 -20.52
N GLU A 290 -44.89 -143.82 -21.30
CA GLU A 290 -44.79 -143.23 -22.64
C GLU A 290 -44.61 -141.69 -22.66
N SER A 291 -44.81 -140.98 -21.54
CA SER A 291 -44.75 -139.51 -21.46
C SER A 291 -43.44 -138.93 -20.91
N ALA A 292 -42.45 -139.78 -20.58
CA ALA A 292 -41.21 -139.37 -19.92
C ALA A 292 -40.42 -138.28 -20.68
N GLY A 293 -40.44 -138.31 -22.01
CA GLY A 293 -39.81 -137.27 -22.84
C GLY A 293 -40.50 -135.90 -22.75
N PHE A 294 -41.83 -135.87 -22.58
CA PHE A 294 -42.59 -134.62 -22.42
C PHE A 294 -42.40 -133.99 -21.04
N ALA A 295 -42.22 -134.80 -19.99
CA ALA A 295 -41.90 -134.31 -18.65
C ALA A 295 -40.54 -133.58 -18.64
N VAL A 296 -39.51 -134.14 -19.31
CA VAL A 296 -38.19 -133.49 -19.42
C VAL A 296 -38.28 -132.14 -20.13
N VAL A 297 -39.05 -132.05 -21.21
CA VAL A 297 -39.25 -130.78 -21.94
C VAL A 297 -40.02 -129.77 -21.08
N ALA A 298 -41.05 -130.19 -20.35
CA ALA A 298 -41.79 -129.32 -19.45
C ALA A 298 -40.92 -128.77 -18.30
N ASP A 299 -40.02 -129.59 -17.74
CA ASP A 299 -39.07 -129.15 -16.71
C ASP A 299 -38.01 -128.19 -17.25
N GLU A 300 -37.56 -128.38 -18.50
CA GLU A 300 -36.67 -127.46 -19.19
C GLU A 300 -37.36 -126.10 -19.46
N ILE A 301 -38.61 -126.09 -19.95
CA ILE A 301 -39.40 -124.87 -20.15
C ILE A 301 -39.62 -124.14 -18.83
N LYS A 302 -39.91 -124.87 -17.74
CA LYS A 302 -40.06 -124.30 -16.41
C LYS A 302 -38.77 -123.61 -15.93
N THR A 303 -37.63 -124.25 -16.16
CA THR A 303 -36.31 -123.70 -15.83
C THR A 303 -36.01 -122.44 -16.64
N LEU A 304 -36.33 -122.44 -17.94
CA LEU A 304 -36.23 -121.25 -18.80
C LEU A 304 -37.15 -120.11 -18.36
N ALA A 305 -38.38 -120.42 -17.94
CA ALA A 305 -39.34 -119.45 -17.45
C ALA A 305 -38.85 -118.78 -16.15
N ASN A 306 -38.43 -119.57 -15.15
CA ASN A 306 -37.85 -119.04 -13.91
C ASN A 306 -36.61 -118.17 -14.19
N ARG A 307 -35.73 -118.62 -15.10
CA ARG A 307 -34.56 -117.84 -15.49
C ARG A 307 -34.94 -116.53 -16.19
N SER A 308 -35.98 -116.53 -17.02
CA SER A 308 -36.47 -115.30 -17.66
C SER A 308 -37.02 -114.32 -16.64
N GLN A 309 -37.64 -114.82 -15.57
CA GLN A 309 -38.16 -114.04 -14.45
C GLN A 309 -37.02 -113.44 -13.60
N GLU A 310 -35.97 -114.22 -13.32
CA GLU A 310 -34.76 -113.72 -12.65
C GLU A 310 -34.11 -112.59 -13.45
N GLU A 311 -33.94 -112.78 -14.76
CA GLU A 311 -33.34 -111.77 -15.65
C GLU A 311 -34.25 -110.53 -15.78
N ALA A 312 -35.59 -110.70 -15.81
CA ALA A 312 -36.53 -109.58 -15.82
C ALA A 312 -36.44 -108.76 -14.52
N THR A 313 -36.35 -109.42 -13.36
CA THR A 313 -36.16 -108.77 -12.05
C THR A 313 -34.83 -108.00 -12.00
N GLU A 314 -33.76 -108.55 -12.61
CA GLU A 314 -32.48 -107.87 -12.70
C GLU A 314 -32.54 -106.62 -13.60
N ILE A 315 -33.31 -106.67 -14.70
CA ILE A 315 -33.55 -105.49 -15.56
C ILE A 315 -34.38 -104.44 -14.83
N GLU A 316 -35.41 -104.84 -14.08
CA GLU A 316 -36.27 -103.95 -13.27
C GLU A 316 -35.42 -103.14 -12.28
N ALA A 317 -34.49 -103.80 -11.58
CA ALA A 317 -33.56 -103.12 -10.67
C ALA A 317 -32.62 -102.11 -11.39
N ILE A 318 -32.22 -102.39 -12.64
CA ILE A 318 -31.43 -101.46 -13.45
C ILE A 318 -32.28 -100.26 -13.90
N VAL A 319 -33.54 -100.49 -14.25
CA VAL A 319 -34.48 -99.42 -14.64
C VAL A 319 -34.75 -98.47 -13.48
N ASP A 320 -34.96 -98.99 -12.27
CA ASP A 320 -35.10 -98.20 -11.05
C ASP A 320 -33.87 -97.31 -10.77
N ASP A 321 -32.66 -97.86 -10.91
CA ASP A 321 -31.39 -97.11 -10.74
C ASP A 321 -31.25 -95.99 -11.80
N ILE A 322 -31.68 -96.24 -13.04
CA ILE A 322 -31.73 -95.23 -14.08
C ILE A 322 -32.75 -94.14 -13.74
N HIS A 323 -33.93 -94.49 -13.20
CA HIS A 323 -34.93 -93.51 -12.76
C HIS A 323 -34.40 -92.57 -11.68
N GLU A 324 -33.73 -93.13 -10.66
CA GLU A 324 -33.10 -92.33 -9.60
C GLU A 324 -32.05 -91.39 -10.20
N THR A 325 -31.17 -91.90 -11.06
CA THR A 325 -30.13 -91.11 -11.75
C THR A 325 -30.72 -89.99 -12.62
N VAL A 326 -31.82 -90.25 -13.33
CA VAL A 326 -32.54 -89.26 -14.14
C VAL A 326 -33.13 -88.16 -13.27
N GLY A 327 -33.78 -88.52 -12.16
CA GLY A 327 -34.33 -87.56 -11.20
C GLY A 327 -33.26 -86.65 -10.62
N GLU A 328 -32.14 -87.22 -10.15
CA GLU A 328 -30.98 -86.44 -9.68
C GLU A 328 -30.41 -85.53 -10.77
N THR A 329 -30.41 -85.97 -12.03
CA THR A 329 -29.90 -85.17 -13.15
C THR A 329 -30.79 -83.96 -13.41
N ILE A 330 -32.12 -84.11 -13.33
CA ILE A 330 -33.06 -82.98 -13.49
C ILE A 330 -32.82 -81.92 -12.41
N GLU A 331 -32.76 -82.33 -11.14
CA GLU A 331 -32.52 -81.40 -10.02
C GLU A 331 -31.19 -80.63 -10.19
N ARG A 332 -30.15 -81.31 -10.70
CA ARG A 332 -28.85 -80.68 -10.99
C ARG A 332 -28.88 -79.70 -12.15
N VAL A 333 -29.68 -79.97 -13.18
CA VAL A 333 -29.88 -79.06 -14.32
C VAL A 333 -30.65 -77.82 -13.87
N GLU A 334 -31.74 -77.98 -13.13
CA GLU A 334 -32.49 -76.85 -12.55
C GLU A 334 -31.60 -75.97 -11.67
N SER A 335 -30.82 -76.58 -10.76
CA SER A 335 -29.87 -75.83 -9.93
C SER A 335 -28.78 -75.12 -10.74
N THR A 336 -28.35 -75.70 -11.87
CA THR A 336 -27.40 -75.05 -12.78
C THR A 336 -28.01 -73.81 -13.44
N ASN A 337 -29.26 -73.91 -13.90
CA ASN A 337 -29.97 -72.80 -14.53
C ASN A 337 -30.24 -71.65 -13.54
N ASP A 338 -30.65 -71.95 -12.30
CA ASP A 338 -30.82 -70.94 -11.26
C ASP A 338 -29.51 -70.17 -11.01
N ARG A 339 -28.38 -70.89 -10.93
CA ARG A 339 -27.05 -70.28 -10.75
C ARG A 339 -26.60 -69.47 -11.97
N ALA A 340 -26.98 -69.87 -13.18
CA ALA A 340 -26.69 -69.12 -14.39
C ALA A 340 -27.48 -67.79 -14.42
N SER A 341 -28.77 -67.82 -14.04
CA SER A 341 -29.59 -66.63 -13.89
C SER A 341 -29.03 -65.66 -12.84
N ASP A 342 -28.60 -66.17 -11.67
CA ASP A 342 -27.95 -65.36 -10.64
C ASP A 342 -26.64 -64.71 -11.15
N ALA A 343 -25.83 -65.46 -11.91
CA ALA A 343 -24.61 -64.95 -12.51
C ALA A 343 -24.90 -63.86 -13.55
N SER A 344 -25.95 -64.03 -14.37
CA SER A 344 -26.40 -63.02 -15.34
C SER A 344 -26.78 -61.70 -14.66
N ALA A 345 -27.56 -61.76 -13.57
CA ALA A 345 -27.92 -60.58 -12.79
C ALA A 345 -26.70 -59.89 -12.16
N ALA A 346 -25.72 -60.66 -11.69
CA ALA A 346 -24.46 -60.12 -11.16
C ALA A 346 -23.62 -59.42 -12.25
N ILE A 347 -23.60 -59.95 -13.47
CA ILE A 347 -22.92 -59.35 -14.62
C ILE A 347 -23.59 -58.04 -15.03
N ASP A 348 -24.92 -57.98 -15.08
CA ASP A 348 -25.65 -56.75 -15.38
C ASP A 348 -25.34 -55.64 -14.35
N ALA A 349 -25.27 -55.99 -13.06
CA ALA A 349 -24.86 -55.06 -12.00
C ALA A 349 -23.40 -54.61 -12.15
N LEU A 350 -22.50 -55.50 -12.58
CA LEU A 350 -21.11 -55.17 -12.86
C LEU A 350 -21.00 -54.17 -14.01
N VAL A 351 -21.69 -54.40 -15.12
CA VAL A 351 -21.72 -53.49 -16.28
C VAL A 351 -22.20 -52.10 -15.89
N ALA A 352 -23.28 -52.01 -15.10
CA ALA A 352 -23.80 -50.74 -14.61
C ALA A 352 -22.77 -50.00 -13.73
N ASN A 353 -22.16 -50.69 -12.76
CA ASN A 353 -21.15 -50.11 -11.88
C ASN A 353 -19.90 -49.63 -12.66
N GLN A 354 -19.45 -50.39 -13.67
CA GLN A 354 -18.31 -49.96 -14.49
C GLN A 354 -18.65 -48.73 -15.35
N GLY A 355 -19.91 -48.58 -15.76
CA GLY A 355 -20.40 -47.34 -16.38
C GLY A 355 -20.26 -46.14 -15.45
N GLU A 356 -20.74 -46.26 -14.20
CA GLU A 356 -20.64 -45.19 -13.20
C GLU A 356 -19.18 -44.82 -12.88
N ILE A 357 -18.28 -45.80 -12.83
CA ILE A 357 -16.84 -45.57 -12.61
C ILE A 357 -16.23 -44.79 -13.78
N ALA A 358 -16.54 -45.16 -15.02
CA ALA A 358 -16.02 -44.47 -16.21
C ALA A 358 -16.51 -43.02 -16.28
N ASP A 359 -17.79 -42.78 -15.96
CA ASP A 359 -18.37 -41.42 -15.93
C ASP A 359 -17.71 -40.58 -14.82
N ALA A 360 -17.55 -41.12 -13.61
CA ALA A 360 -16.90 -40.42 -12.50
C ALA A 360 -15.42 -40.08 -12.79
N ALA A 361 -14.72 -40.98 -13.48
CA ALA A 361 -13.34 -40.74 -13.91
C ALA A 361 -13.27 -39.64 -14.97
N THR A 362 -14.17 -39.66 -15.96
CA THR A 362 -14.26 -38.61 -16.99
C THR A 362 -14.58 -37.23 -16.37
N ASP A 363 -15.51 -37.18 -15.42
CA ASP A 363 -15.84 -35.96 -14.67
C ASP A 363 -14.63 -35.44 -13.88
N THR A 364 -13.84 -36.34 -13.29
CA THR A 364 -12.62 -35.97 -12.55
C THR A 364 -11.56 -35.41 -13.51
N SER A 365 -11.36 -36.04 -14.67
CA SER A 365 -10.46 -35.56 -15.73
C SER A 365 -10.84 -34.15 -16.20
N SER A 366 -12.14 -33.88 -16.43
CA SER A 366 -12.63 -32.55 -16.80
C SER A 366 -12.37 -31.50 -15.72
N ARG A 367 -12.63 -31.82 -14.45
CA ARG A 367 -12.39 -30.90 -13.32
C ARG A 367 -10.89 -30.61 -13.13
N MET A 368 -10.02 -31.58 -13.40
CA MET A 368 -8.57 -31.34 -13.36
C MET A 368 -8.13 -30.38 -14.47
N ALA A 369 -8.74 -30.46 -15.66
CA ALA A 369 -8.48 -29.48 -16.72
C ALA A 369 -8.89 -28.05 -16.31
N GLU A 370 -10.02 -27.89 -15.62
CA GLU A 370 -10.44 -26.59 -15.06
C GLU A 370 -9.46 -26.06 -14.01
N ILE A 371 -8.89 -26.95 -13.16
CA ILE A 371 -7.88 -26.56 -12.17
C ILE A 371 -6.60 -26.07 -12.86
N VAL A 372 -6.16 -26.72 -13.94
CA VAL A 372 -5.00 -26.25 -14.72
C VAL A 372 -5.27 -24.85 -15.29
N GLU A 373 -6.43 -24.63 -15.91
CA GLU A 373 -6.81 -23.30 -16.44
C GLU A 373 -6.83 -22.23 -15.34
N ALA A 374 -7.44 -22.51 -14.19
CA ALA A 374 -7.44 -21.59 -13.05
C ALA A 374 -6.03 -21.31 -12.51
N THR A 375 -5.14 -22.30 -12.58
CA THR A 375 -3.74 -22.16 -12.15
C THR A 375 -2.94 -21.29 -13.12
N ASP A 376 -3.19 -21.40 -14.43
CA ASP A 376 -2.61 -20.51 -15.45
C ASP A 376 -3.08 -19.06 -15.27
N GLU A 377 -4.37 -18.84 -14.97
CA GLU A 377 -4.90 -17.51 -14.64
C GLU A 377 -4.26 -16.93 -13.36
N GLN A 378 -4.03 -17.79 -12.37
CA GLN A 378 -3.35 -17.41 -11.13
C GLN A 378 -1.89 -17.02 -11.41
N ALA A 379 -1.17 -17.75 -12.27
CA ALA A 379 0.19 -17.39 -12.66
C ALA A 379 0.25 -16.00 -13.32
N ALA A 380 -0.67 -15.71 -14.24
CA ALA A 380 -0.78 -14.38 -14.85
C ALA A 380 -1.06 -13.28 -13.81
N SER A 381 -1.90 -13.58 -12.81
CA SER A 381 -2.19 -12.66 -11.71
C SER A 381 -0.97 -12.41 -10.83
N VAL A 382 -0.17 -13.45 -10.56
CA VAL A 382 1.06 -13.36 -9.77
C VAL A 382 2.10 -12.46 -10.47
N GLU A 383 2.27 -12.61 -11.78
CA GLU A 383 3.13 -11.70 -12.57
C GLU A 383 2.65 -10.24 -12.48
N ASP A 384 1.34 -10.03 -12.50
CA ASP A 384 0.71 -8.73 -12.38
C ASP A 384 0.96 -8.07 -11.01
N VAL A 385 0.92 -8.87 -9.93
CA VAL A 385 1.27 -8.44 -8.57
C VAL A 385 2.76 -8.15 -8.46
N SER A 386 3.62 -9.01 -9.01
CA SER A 386 5.08 -8.80 -9.02
C SER A 386 5.44 -7.45 -9.66
N ARG A 387 4.88 -7.15 -10.85
CA ARG A 387 5.04 -5.83 -11.50
C ARG A 387 4.51 -4.65 -10.69
N LYS A 388 3.52 -4.87 -9.81
CA LYS A 388 3.03 -3.83 -8.88
C LYS A 388 4.00 -3.65 -7.71
N LEU A 389 4.55 -4.74 -7.15
CA LEU A 389 5.55 -4.67 -6.08
C LEU A 389 6.82 -3.95 -6.53
N ASP A 390 7.33 -4.25 -7.73
CA ASP A 390 8.51 -3.55 -8.29
C ASP A 390 8.29 -2.03 -8.35
N ARG A 391 7.11 -1.60 -8.81
CA ARG A 391 6.75 -0.17 -8.85
C ARG A 391 6.62 0.46 -7.47
N ILE A 392 6.20 -0.31 -6.46
CA ILE A 392 6.14 0.18 -5.08
C ILE A 392 7.57 0.27 -4.51
N ALA A 393 8.45 -0.66 -4.86
CA ALA A 393 9.86 -0.63 -4.46
C ALA A 393 10.58 0.59 -5.05
N ASP A 394 10.39 0.85 -6.34
CA ASP A 394 10.93 2.04 -7.01
C ASP A 394 10.42 3.33 -6.33
N ARG A 395 9.13 3.37 -5.97
CA ARG A 395 8.54 4.52 -5.25
C ARG A 395 9.09 4.68 -3.85
N ALA A 396 9.29 3.59 -3.11
CA ALA A 396 9.89 3.64 -1.78
C ALA A 396 11.32 4.18 -1.83
N SER A 397 12.10 3.74 -2.83
CA SER A 397 13.45 4.28 -3.08
C SER A 397 13.43 5.75 -3.45
N LEU A 398 12.48 6.19 -4.29
CA LEU A 398 12.30 7.61 -4.62
C LEU A 398 11.96 8.44 -3.39
N VAL A 399 11.02 7.98 -2.55
CA VAL A 399 10.66 8.67 -1.30
C VAL A 399 11.87 8.82 -0.39
N ALA A 400 12.68 7.76 -0.23
CA ALA A 400 13.90 7.83 0.57
C ALA A 400 14.88 8.91 0.04
N SER A 401 15.04 9.00 -1.29
CA SER A 401 15.88 10.03 -1.92
C SER A 401 15.33 11.45 -1.74
N GLU A 402 14.02 11.64 -1.88
CA GLU A 402 13.38 12.95 -1.68
C GLU A 402 13.49 13.41 -0.22
N VAL A 403 13.40 12.48 0.73
CA VAL A 403 13.62 12.76 2.15
C VAL A 403 15.06 13.20 2.42
N GLU A 404 16.05 12.58 1.77
CA GLU A 404 17.45 13.00 1.89
C GLU A 404 17.65 14.43 1.36
N HIS A 405 17.06 14.75 0.20
CA HIS A 405 17.07 16.11 -0.34
C HIS A 405 16.35 17.13 0.54
N LEU A 406 15.21 16.76 1.14
CA LEU A 406 14.52 17.61 2.12
C LEU A 406 15.39 17.88 3.34
N ALA A 407 16.07 16.86 3.86
CA ALA A 407 16.97 17.01 4.99
C ALA A 407 18.18 17.91 4.66
N GLU A 408 18.73 17.83 3.44
CA GLU A 408 19.77 18.73 2.95
C GLU A 408 19.28 20.17 2.84
N GLY A 409 18.14 20.40 2.18
CA GLY A 409 17.53 21.73 2.04
C GLY A 409 17.20 22.38 3.39
N ASN A 410 16.69 21.59 4.32
CA ASN A 410 16.38 22.04 5.67
C ASN A 410 17.63 22.46 6.47
N ARG A 411 18.75 21.75 6.31
CA ARG A 411 20.04 22.16 6.91
C ARG A 411 20.54 23.48 6.32
N ALA A 412 20.47 23.64 5.00
CA ALA A 412 20.87 24.89 4.34
C ALA A 412 19.97 26.08 4.77
N GLN A 413 18.69 25.82 5.03
CA GLN A 413 17.77 26.83 5.55
C GLN A 413 18.16 27.26 6.98
N LEU A 414 18.50 26.31 7.86
CA LEU A 414 18.99 26.62 9.21
C LEU A 414 20.27 27.45 9.19
N GLU A 415 21.23 27.12 8.31
CA GLU A 415 22.46 27.92 8.13
C GLU A 415 22.13 29.37 7.69
N THR A 416 21.16 29.54 6.79
CA THR A 416 20.72 30.87 6.35
C THR A 416 20.05 31.64 7.49
N VAL A 417 19.24 30.96 8.31
CA VAL A 417 18.58 31.55 9.48
C VAL A 417 19.60 32.01 10.53
N GLU A 418 20.64 31.21 10.78
CA GLU A 418 21.77 31.60 11.65
C GLU A 418 22.49 32.85 11.11
N GLU A 419 22.74 32.94 9.80
CA GLU A 419 23.35 34.14 9.19
C GLU A 419 22.47 35.40 9.38
N ILE A 420 21.15 35.27 9.24
CA ILE A 420 20.23 36.40 9.44
C ILE A 420 20.23 36.83 10.92
N ASP A 421 20.19 35.87 11.86
CA ASP A 421 20.27 36.15 13.30
C ASP A 421 21.56 36.90 13.67
N GLU A 422 22.70 36.48 13.12
CA GLU A 422 23.99 37.17 13.29
C GLU A 422 23.95 38.61 12.75
N ARG A 423 23.40 38.81 11.55
CA ARG A 423 23.26 40.15 10.94
C ARG A 423 22.36 41.07 11.76
N ILE A 424 21.27 40.56 12.35
CA ILE A 424 20.39 41.33 13.23
C ILE A 424 21.11 41.71 14.52
N ARG A 425 21.88 40.79 15.13
CA ARG A 425 22.70 41.11 16.31
C ARG A 425 23.74 42.19 16.02
N ASP A 426 24.38 42.17 14.85
CA ASP A 426 25.36 43.19 14.46
C ASP A 426 24.69 44.55 14.20
N LEU A 427 23.50 44.57 13.60
CA LEU A 427 22.70 45.79 13.42
C LEU A 427 22.35 46.45 14.76
N GLU A 428 21.92 45.67 15.74
CA GLU A 428 21.61 46.20 17.07
C GLU A 428 22.83 46.69 17.83
N ARG A 429 23.96 46.01 17.68
CA ARG A 429 25.22 46.46 18.26
C ARG A 429 25.66 47.81 17.67
N THR A 430 25.53 47.98 16.36
CA THR A 430 25.85 49.25 15.70
C THR A 430 24.89 50.38 16.08
N LEU A 431 23.61 50.07 16.32
CA LEU A 431 22.64 51.02 16.89
C LEU A 431 23.04 51.47 18.29
N ALA A 432 23.38 50.53 19.18
CA ALA A 432 23.80 50.84 20.55
C ALA A 432 25.12 51.63 20.62
N GLU A 433 25.99 51.51 19.60
CA GLU A 433 27.23 52.29 19.48
C GLU A 433 27.02 53.69 18.87
N ALA A 434 25.84 53.97 18.29
CA ALA A 434 25.52 55.25 17.64
C ALA A 434 24.80 56.26 18.56
N GLU A 435 24.28 55.81 19.70
CA GLU A 435 23.82 56.65 20.83
C GLU A 435 24.98 57.37 21.52
#